data_AF-A0A810NNB4-F1
#
_entry.id   AF-A0A810NNB4-F1
#
_cell.length_a   1.000
_cell.length_b   1.000
_cell.length_c   1.000
_cell.angle_alpha   90.00
_cell.angle_beta   90.00
_cell.angle_gamma   90.00
#
_symmetry.space_group_name_H-M   'P 1'
#
loop_
_entity.id
_entity.type
_entity.pdbx_description
1 polymer ?
#
loop_
_entity_poly.entity_id
_entity_poly.type
_entity_poly.pdbx_seq_one_letter_code
_entity_poly.pdbx_strand_id
1 'polypeptide(L)'
;MSQLRNLQIEILDRPAVDDLIGKVNDTSAQPGIAERVQQWRAEHGHEDATAEAYSFVVVGPTLMFLHRCPDGVILPFAAYPDGTLKVYTDPDHAGESFHRRDDA
;
A
#
# COMPACT_ATOMS: atom_id res chain seq x y z
N MET A 1 -10.74 18.50 11.33
CA MET A 1 -9.83 17.80 12.27
C MET A 1 -9.52 16.43 11.67
N SER A 2 -8.59 16.34 10.72
CA SER A 2 -8.20 15.05 10.13
C SER A 2 -7.46 14.25 11.19
N GLN A 3 -8.17 13.30 11.78
CA GLN A 3 -7.63 12.26 12.63
C GLN A 3 -6.44 11.62 11.89
N LEU A 4 -5.28 11.60 12.54
CA LEU A 4 -4.13 10.77 12.16
C LEU A 4 -4.63 9.33 11.97
N ARG A 5 -4.88 8.90 10.73
CA ARG A 5 -5.34 7.53 10.45
C ARG A 5 -4.15 6.59 10.62
N ASN A 6 -4.40 5.48 11.31
CA ASN A 6 -3.43 4.54 11.88
C ASN A 6 -2.44 4.02 10.83
N LEU A 7 -1.31 4.72 10.63
CA LEU A 7 -0.20 4.22 9.83
C LEU A 7 0.63 3.26 10.67
N GLN A 8 0.76 2.03 10.20
CA GLN A 8 1.64 1.01 10.78
C GLN A 8 2.82 0.76 9.84
N ILE A 9 4.02 0.63 10.39
CA ILE A 9 5.21 0.29 9.64
C ILE A 9 5.63 -1.12 10.07
N GLU A 10 5.77 -2.00 9.10
CA GLU A 10 6.27 -3.35 9.30
C GLU A 10 7.59 -3.49 8.53
N ILE A 11 8.67 -3.71 9.28
CA ILE A 11 10.00 -3.93 8.71
C ILE A 11 10.16 -5.42 8.45
N LEU A 12 10.32 -5.79 7.18
CA LEU A 12 10.60 -7.13 6.71
C LEU A 12 12.05 -7.24 6.23
N ASP A 13 12.53 -8.44 5.97
CA ASP A 13 13.76 -8.58 5.19
C ASP A 13 13.51 -8.20 3.72
N ARG A 14 14.54 -7.65 3.06
CA ARG A 14 14.45 -7.18 1.68
C ARG A 14 13.89 -8.24 0.71
N PRO A 15 14.28 -9.53 0.76
CA PRO A 15 13.70 -10.55 -0.10
C PRO A 15 12.18 -10.72 0.06
N ALA A 16 11.63 -10.53 1.27
CA ALA A 16 10.18 -10.60 1.47
C ALA A 16 9.46 -9.37 0.91
N VAL A 17 10.07 -8.18 0.99
CA VAL A 17 9.53 -6.98 0.34
C VAL A 17 9.50 -7.16 -1.18
N ASP A 18 10.60 -7.63 -1.77
CA ASP A 18 10.70 -7.88 -3.21
C ASP A 18 9.68 -8.95 -3.69
N ASP A 19 9.53 -10.03 -2.93
CA ASP A 19 8.52 -11.07 -3.20
C ASP A 19 7.09 -10.53 -3.12
N LEU A 20 6.81 -9.66 -2.15
CA LEU A 20 5.49 -9.03 -2.01
C LEU A 20 5.20 -8.08 -3.18
N ILE A 21 6.18 -7.29 -3.61
CA ILE A 21 6.09 -6.43 -4.80
C ILE A 21 5.76 -7.27 -6.04
N GLY A 22 6.48 -8.37 -6.25
CA GLY A 22 6.25 -9.29 -7.37
C GLY A 22 4.84 -9.85 -7.36
N LYS A 23 4.39 -10.39 -6.22
CA LYS A 23 3.05 -10.97 -6.07
C LYS A 23 1.93 -9.96 -6.31
N VAL A 24 2.07 -8.73 -5.82
CA VAL A 24 1.08 -7.68 -6.04
C VAL A 24 1.01 -7.30 -7.52
N ASN A 25 2.15 -7.10 -8.19
CA ASN A 25 2.18 -6.82 -9.63
C ASN A 25 1.54 -7.94 -10.45
N ASP A 26 1.98 -9.18 -10.25
CA ASP A 26 1.50 -10.35 -11.00
C ASP A 26 0.01 -10.56 -10.78
N THR A 27 -0.47 -10.39 -9.55
CA THR A 27 -1.88 -10.53 -9.22
C THR A 27 -2.68 -9.39 -9.83
N SER A 28 -2.22 -8.14 -9.76
CA SER A 28 -2.95 -6.98 -10.29
C SER A 28 -3.24 -7.04 -11.78
N ALA A 29 -2.43 -7.79 -12.54
CA ALA A 29 -2.62 -8.01 -13.96
C ALA A 29 -3.67 -9.09 -14.30
N GLN A 30 -4.21 -9.81 -13.31
CA GLN A 30 -5.16 -10.88 -13.55
C GLN A 30 -6.58 -10.34 -13.84
N PRO A 31 -7.36 -11.01 -14.71
CA PRO A 31 -8.75 -10.65 -14.96
C PRO A 31 -9.58 -10.66 -13.66
N GLY A 32 -10.51 -9.73 -13.54
CA GLY A 32 -11.41 -9.65 -12.37
C GLY A 32 -10.88 -8.88 -11.18
N ILE A 33 -9.59 -8.53 -11.15
CA ILE A 33 -9.01 -7.81 -10.01
C ILE A 33 -9.52 -6.38 -9.93
N ALA A 34 -9.64 -5.68 -11.06
CA ALA A 34 -10.16 -4.32 -11.10
C ALA A 34 -11.58 -4.24 -10.52
N GLU A 35 -12.46 -5.19 -10.86
CA GLU A 35 -13.82 -5.26 -10.31
C GLU A 35 -13.81 -5.53 -8.81
N ARG A 36 -12.94 -6.44 -8.33
CA ARG A 36 -12.80 -6.73 -6.89
C ARG A 36 -12.31 -5.51 -6.11
N VAL A 37 -11.37 -4.75 -6.66
CA VAL A 37 -10.89 -3.49 -6.05
C VAL A 37 -12.00 -2.45 -6.01
N GLN A 38 -12.77 -2.29 -7.09
CA GLN A 38 -13.93 -1.38 -7.11
C GLN A 38 -14.97 -1.78 -6.08
N GLN A 39 -15.28 -3.07 -5.96
CA GLN A 39 -16.20 -3.59 -4.95
C GLN A 39 -15.69 -3.29 -3.53
N TRP A 40 -14.42 -3.56 -3.25
CA TRP A 40 -13.82 -3.27 -1.95
C TRP A 40 -13.94 -1.78 -1.59
N ARG A 41 -13.66 -0.88 -2.56
CA ARG A 41 -13.80 0.57 -2.36
C ARG A 41 -15.24 1.01 -2.13
N ALA A 42 -16.21 0.35 -2.78
CA ALA A 42 -17.62 0.62 -2.56
C ALA A 42 -18.09 0.20 -1.15
N GLU A 43 -17.51 -0.88 -0.61
CA GLU A 43 -17.86 -1.42 0.71
C GLU A 43 -17.15 -0.70 1.87
N HIS A 44 -15.91 -0.25 1.66
CA HIS A 44 -15.03 0.24 2.72
C HIS A 44 -14.55 1.69 2.55
N GLY A 45 -14.86 2.32 1.42
CA GLY A 45 -14.36 3.64 1.06
C GLY A 45 -13.01 3.61 0.35
N HIS A 46 -12.44 4.79 0.13
CA HIS A 46 -11.14 4.92 -0.52
C HIS A 46 -9.99 4.78 0.48
N GLU A 47 -8.93 4.14 0.02
CA GLU A 47 -7.71 3.80 0.75
C GLU A 47 -6.75 4.99 0.98
N ASP A 48 -7.19 6.22 0.70
CA ASP A 48 -6.40 7.47 0.76
C ASP A 48 -5.04 7.36 0.02
N ALA A 49 -4.96 6.50 -0.99
CA ALA A 49 -3.75 6.29 -1.78
C ALA A 49 -3.35 7.55 -2.53
N THR A 50 -2.04 7.82 -2.60
CA THR A 50 -1.50 8.94 -3.37
C THR A 50 -1.64 8.67 -4.88
N ALA A 51 -1.41 9.70 -5.69
CA ALA A 51 -1.40 9.56 -7.15
C ALA A 51 -0.29 8.61 -7.67
N GLU A 52 0.74 8.35 -6.87
CA GLU A 52 1.86 7.45 -7.20
C GLU A 52 1.57 5.98 -6.83
N ALA A 53 0.36 5.69 -6.34
CA ALA A 53 -0.07 4.34 -6.03
C ALA A 53 -0.54 3.59 -7.29
N TYR A 54 -0.15 2.33 -7.41
CA TYR A 54 -0.44 1.47 -8.56
C TYR A 54 -0.54 0.00 -8.15
N SER A 55 -0.91 -0.87 -9.10
CA SER A 55 -1.05 -2.32 -8.90
C SER A 55 -1.91 -2.69 -7.68
N PHE A 56 -3.21 -2.41 -7.76
CA PHE A 56 -4.16 -2.68 -6.68
C PHE A 56 -4.69 -4.11 -6.72
N VAL A 57 -4.73 -4.78 -5.57
CA VAL A 57 -5.23 -6.15 -5.41
C VAL A 57 -5.99 -6.32 -4.10
N VAL A 58 -7.00 -7.20 -4.07
CA VAL A 58 -7.72 -7.53 -2.85
C VAL A 58 -7.36 -8.94 -2.38
N VAL A 59 -6.84 -9.05 -1.16
CA VAL A 59 -6.47 -10.31 -0.51
C VAL A 59 -7.29 -10.46 0.76
N GLY A 60 -8.29 -11.35 0.74
CA GLY A 60 -9.27 -11.44 1.82
C GLY A 60 -9.98 -10.09 2.00
N PRO A 61 -10.01 -9.51 3.22
CA PRO A 61 -10.60 -8.19 3.48
C PRO A 61 -9.64 -7.02 3.22
N THR A 62 -8.40 -7.27 2.81
CA THR A 62 -7.35 -6.24 2.71
C THR A 62 -7.15 -5.82 1.27
N LEU A 63 -7.12 -4.50 1.03
CA LEU A 63 -6.66 -3.94 -0.24
C LEU A 63 -5.15 -3.73 -0.16
N MET A 64 -4.38 -4.33 -1.05
CA MET A 64 -2.95 -4.10 -1.19
C MET A 64 -2.65 -3.32 -2.45
N PHE A 65 -1.61 -2.49 -2.39
CA PHE A 65 -1.15 -1.70 -3.53
C PHE A 65 0.33 -1.37 -3.40
N LEU A 66 0.95 -0.94 -4.49
CA LEU A 66 2.33 -0.47 -4.50
C LEU A 66 2.37 1.04 -4.57
N HIS A 67 3.37 1.63 -3.95
CA HIS A 67 3.61 3.07 -4.00
C HIS A 67 5.05 3.33 -4.43
N ARG A 68 5.23 4.20 -5.41
CA ARG A 68 6.56 4.65 -5.83
C ARG A 68 6.98 5.88 -5.02
N CYS A 69 8.03 5.74 -4.24
CA CYS A 69 8.64 6.84 -3.50
C CYS A 69 9.46 7.76 -4.43
N PRO A 70 9.68 9.03 -4.05
CA PRO A 70 10.43 10.00 -4.88
C PRO A 70 11.88 9.59 -5.17
N ASP A 71 12.50 8.81 -4.28
CA ASP A 71 13.83 8.21 -4.43
C ASP A 71 13.86 7.00 -5.39
N GLY A 72 12.70 6.58 -5.89
CA GLY A 72 12.54 5.45 -6.79
C GLY A 72 12.25 4.11 -6.10
N VAL A 73 12.27 4.07 -4.76
CA VAL A 73 11.92 2.89 -3.96
C VAL A 73 10.45 2.55 -4.16
N ILE A 74 10.12 1.27 -4.19
CA ILE A 74 8.75 0.79 -4.28
C ILE A 74 8.38 0.15 -2.95
N LEU A 75 7.27 0.60 -2.37
CA LEU A 75 6.79 0.09 -1.09
C LEU A 75 5.40 -0.54 -1.24
N PRO A 76 5.20 -1.76 -0.74
CA PRO A 76 3.86 -2.34 -0.59
C PRO A 76 3.09 -1.71 0.57
N PHE A 77 1.83 -1.39 0.30
CA PHE A 77 0.86 -0.90 1.26
C PHE A 77 -0.30 -1.89 1.41
N ALA A 78 -0.90 -1.92 2.60
CA ALA A 78 -2.12 -2.65 2.91
C ALA A 78 -3.12 -1.70 3.61
N ALA A 79 -4.27 -1.49 2.99
CA ALA A 79 -5.41 -0.80 3.57
C ALA A 79 -6.42 -1.81 4.11
N TYR A 80 -6.82 -1.60 5.36
CA TYR A 80 -7.77 -2.44 6.07
C TYR A 80 -9.14 -1.77 6.14
N PRO A 81 -10.25 -2.54 6.28
CA PRO A 81 -11.60 -2.00 6.35
C PRO A 81 -11.86 -1.03 7.52
N ASP A 82 -11.03 -1.08 8.57
CA ASP A 82 -11.10 -0.18 9.71
C ASP A 82 -10.41 1.17 9.46
N GLY A 83 -9.85 1.39 8.26
CA GLY A 83 -9.11 2.58 7.87
C GLY A 83 -7.64 2.56 8.32
N THR A 84 -7.15 1.47 8.89
CA THR A 84 -5.72 1.27 9.15
C THR A 84 -4.97 1.13 7.83
N LEU A 85 -3.81 1.78 7.74
CA LEU A 85 -2.89 1.64 6.62
C LEU A 85 -1.58 1.06 7.13
N LYS A 86 -1.11 -0.01 6.53
CA LYS A 86 0.18 -0.61 6.86
C LYS A 86 1.12 -0.51 5.67
N VAL A 87 2.38 -0.21 5.94
CA VAL A 87 3.47 -0.17 4.95
C VAL A 87 4.46 -1.24 5.29
N TYR A 88 4.84 -2.01 4.28
CA TYR A 88 5.93 -2.97 4.37
C TYR A 88 7.18 -2.33 3.77
N THR A 89 8.28 -2.35 4.53
CA THR A 89 9.55 -1.78 4.13
C THR A 89 10.69 -2.67 4.61
N ASP A 90 11.90 -2.44 4.12
CA ASP A 90 13.10 -3.14 4.57
C ASP A 90 13.93 -2.26 5.54
N PRO A 91 14.94 -2.80 6.24
CA PRO A 91 15.71 -2.04 7.21
C PRO A 91 16.49 -0.87 6.62
N ASP A 92 16.84 -0.95 5.33
CA ASP A 92 17.62 0.08 4.64
C ASP A 92 16.73 1.30 4.34
N HIS A 93 15.43 1.08 4.07
CA HIS A 93 14.49 2.14 3.66
C HIS A 93 13.52 2.59 4.77
N ALA A 94 13.45 1.88 5.91
CA ALA A 94 12.57 2.22 7.02
C ALA A 94 12.77 3.63 7.60
N GLY A 95 13.98 4.20 7.47
CA GLY A 95 14.32 5.55 7.93
C GLY A 95 14.07 6.67 6.92
N GLU A 96 13.96 6.35 5.63
CA GLU A 96 13.91 7.34 4.53
C GLU A 96 12.51 7.49 3.93
N SER A 97 11.67 6.44 4.05
CA SER A 97 10.39 6.29 3.34
C SER A 97 9.26 7.25 3.76
N PHE A 98 9.45 8.06 4.81
CA PHE A 98 8.39 8.88 5.37
C PHE A 98 8.86 10.30 5.64
N HIS A 99 9.15 11.06 4.58
CA HIS A 99 9.00 12.50 4.66
C HIS A 99 7.52 12.81 4.88
N ARG A 100 7.19 12.96 6.16
CA ARG A 100 6.01 13.63 6.69
C ARG A 100 5.69 14.81 5.77
N ARG A 101 4.50 14.82 5.19
CA ARG A 101 3.94 16.01 4.55
C ARG A 101 3.56 17.01 5.65
N ASP A 102 4.57 17.52 6.34
CA ASP A 102 4.51 18.87 6.90
C ASP A 102 4.97 19.77 5.72
N ASP A 103 4.20 20.82 5.45
CA ASP A 103 4.41 21.87 4.42
C ASP A 103 3.66 21.69 3.08
N ALA A 104 2.38 22.09 3.07
CA ALA A 104 1.87 23.27 2.32
C ALA A 104 0.34 23.40 2.47
#